data_AF-A0A8T7GM23-F1
#
_entry.id   AF-A0A8T7GM23-F1
#
_cell.length_a   1.000
_cell.length_b   1.000
_cell.length_c   1.000
_cell.angle_alpha   90.00
_cell.angle_beta   90.00
_cell.angle_gamma   90.00
#
_symmetry.space_group_name_H-M   'P 1'
#
loop_
_entity.id
_entity.type
_entity.pdbx_description
1 polymer ?
#
loop_
_entity_poly.entity_id
_entity_poly.type
_entity_poly.pdbx_seq_one_letter_code
_entity_poly.pdbx_strand_id
1 'polypeptide(L)'
;MPGGSSRRSGPQPLLAVHRPGDPARAEPLLESLLSMLRAAGLEAELGLVEDLASRRGGGEKLLLLMPSRGGHWASLVEAGYRVEMLPVHVWASALAEEALHRGAVGVQVVALEARRLRELQRADLERARRVLSLYGLEARLVMLPSLSARPPRLPGRRWLQAPAAMLPGRLEASACAAAPGRCLGPIMGYAAPRIAAWIVEAAEGEEPGREASGAT
;
A
#
# COMPACT_ATOMS: atom_id res chain seq x y z
N MET A 1 -28.27 3.03 -36.49
CA MET A 1 -28.57 3.19 -35.05
C MET A 1 -27.28 2.93 -34.29
N PRO A 2 -26.54 3.95 -33.84
CA PRO A 2 -25.42 3.71 -32.94
C PRO A 2 -25.99 3.50 -31.54
N GLY A 3 -25.84 2.28 -31.02
CA GLY A 3 -26.15 1.95 -29.63
C GLY A 3 -25.19 2.71 -28.73
N GLY A 4 -25.69 3.76 -28.08
CA GLY A 4 -24.98 4.43 -27.00
C GLY A 4 -24.76 3.43 -25.87
N SER A 5 -23.53 2.93 -25.78
CA SER A 5 -23.07 2.22 -24.59
C SER A 5 -23.07 3.23 -23.46
N SER A 6 -24.17 3.24 -22.70
CA SER A 6 -24.25 3.87 -21.40
C SER A 6 -23.19 3.20 -20.52
N ARG A 7 -22.00 3.80 -20.46
CA ARG A 7 -21.03 3.50 -19.43
C ARG A 7 -21.74 3.75 -18.11
N ARG A 8 -22.13 2.68 -17.42
CA ARG A 8 -22.62 2.78 -16.05
C ARG A 8 -21.52 3.46 -15.25
N SER A 9 -21.74 4.70 -14.85
CA SER A 9 -20.90 5.39 -13.88
C SER A 9 -21.18 4.74 -12.52
N GLY A 10 -20.52 3.60 -12.28
CA GLY A 10 -20.40 3.07 -10.93
C GLY A 10 -19.71 4.10 -10.03
N PRO A 11 -19.88 4.00 -8.70
CA PRO A 11 -19.16 4.86 -7.78
C PRO A 11 -17.65 4.78 -8.05
N GLN A 12 -16.99 5.93 -8.19
CA GLN A 12 -15.56 6.00 -8.39
C GLN A 12 -14.86 5.63 -7.06
N PRO A 13 -13.94 4.65 -7.04
CA PRO A 13 -13.21 4.34 -5.81
C PRO A 13 -12.36 5.52 -5.38
N LEU A 14 -12.45 5.85 -4.09
CA LEU A 14 -11.63 6.88 -3.46
C LEU A 14 -10.39 6.23 -2.83
N LEU A 15 -9.23 6.54 -3.40
CA LEU A 15 -7.92 6.05 -2.99
C LEU A 15 -7.32 7.02 -1.97
N ALA A 16 -6.96 6.51 -0.80
CA ALA A 16 -6.29 7.30 0.23
C ALA A 16 -4.79 7.03 0.24
N VAL A 17 -3.97 8.09 0.19
CA VAL A 17 -2.51 8.01 0.30
C VAL A 17 -1.99 8.94 1.39
N HIS A 18 -0.91 8.57 2.06
CA HIS A 18 -0.19 9.54 2.89
C HIS A 18 0.46 10.63 2.01
N ARG A 19 0.71 11.81 2.57
CA ARG A 19 1.50 12.84 1.89
C ARG A 19 2.92 12.30 1.60
N PRO A 20 3.38 12.32 0.35
CA PRO A 20 4.75 11.92 0.02
C PRO A 20 5.77 12.81 0.73
N GLY A 21 6.90 12.22 1.13
CA GLY A 21 8.04 13.02 1.62
C GLY A 21 8.87 13.63 0.50
N ASP A 22 8.65 13.18 -0.74
CA ASP A 22 9.23 13.72 -1.97
C ASP A 22 8.15 13.68 -3.08
N PRO A 23 7.35 14.77 -3.23
CA PRO A 23 6.27 14.82 -4.21
C PRO A 23 6.74 14.63 -5.65
N ALA A 24 7.88 15.23 -6.03
CA ALA A 24 8.40 15.15 -7.40
C ALA A 24 8.73 13.71 -7.82
N ARG A 25 9.19 12.86 -6.90
CA ARG A 25 9.38 11.42 -7.17
C ARG A 25 8.09 10.60 -7.05
N ALA A 26 7.11 11.07 -6.29
CA ALA A 26 5.87 10.33 -6.03
C ALA A 26 4.81 10.55 -7.11
N GLU A 27 4.72 11.76 -7.68
CA GLU A 27 3.77 12.13 -8.72
C GLU A 27 3.80 11.17 -9.91
N PRO A 28 4.96 10.84 -10.54
CA PRO A 28 4.97 9.89 -11.65
C PRO A 28 4.50 8.48 -11.28
N LEU A 29 4.71 8.05 -10.03
CA LEU A 29 4.26 6.74 -9.55
C LEU A 29 2.74 6.70 -9.39
N LEU A 30 2.15 7.78 -8.88
CA LEU A 30 0.70 7.92 -8.74
C LEU A 30 0.03 8.10 -10.10
N GLU A 31 0.59 8.90 -11.00
CA GLU A 31 0.11 9.05 -12.37
C GLU A 31 0.15 7.73 -13.13
N SER A 32 1.23 6.95 -12.96
CA SER A 32 1.34 5.62 -13.55
C SER A 32 0.23 4.69 -13.04
N LEU A 33 -0.02 4.65 -11.73
CA LEU A 33 -1.12 3.88 -11.15
C LEU A 33 -2.48 4.31 -11.73
N LEU A 34 -2.78 5.62 -11.72
CA LEU A 34 -4.04 6.15 -12.27
C LEU A 34 -4.19 5.85 -13.77
N SER A 35 -3.10 5.90 -14.52
CA SER A 35 -3.08 5.52 -15.94
C SER A 35 -3.43 4.05 -16.15
N MET A 36 -2.89 3.14 -15.31
CA MET A 36 -3.25 1.72 -15.35
C MET A 36 -4.74 1.50 -15.05
N LEU A 37 -5.29 2.20 -14.06
CA LEU A 37 -6.72 2.10 -13.72
C LEU A 37 -7.60 2.59 -14.88
N ARG A 38 -7.26 3.73 -15.49
CA ARG A 38 -7.97 4.24 -16.68
C ARG A 38 -7.90 3.29 -17.86
N ALA A 39 -6.75 2.67 -18.09
CA ALA A 39 -6.59 1.64 -19.12
C ALA A 39 -7.47 0.40 -18.85
N ALA A 40 -7.72 0.09 -17.58
CA ALA A 40 -8.69 -0.94 -17.15
C ALA A 40 -10.15 -0.46 -17.14
N GLY A 41 -10.43 0.78 -17.58
CA GLY A 41 -11.78 1.34 -17.63
C GLY A 41 -12.30 1.88 -16.30
N LEU A 42 -11.43 2.04 -15.30
CA LEU A 42 -11.76 2.54 -13.97
C LEU A 42 -11.20 3.95 -13.74
N GLU A 43 -12.09 4.91 -13.49
CA GLU A 43 -11.69 6.23 -12.98
C GLU A 43 -11.67 6.19 -11.45
N ALA A 44 -10.59 6.69 -10.84
CA ALA A 44 -10.40 6.69 -9.39
C ALA A 44 -10.02 8.09 -8.90
N GLU A 45 -10.56 8.50 -7.75
CA GLU A 45 -10.19 9.74 -7.09
C GLU A 45 -9.05 9.48 -6.10
N LEU A 46 -8.08 10.38 -6.02
CA LEU A 46 -6.98 10.31 -5.06
C LEU A 46 -7.13 11.41 -4.01
N GLY A 47 -7.15 11.02 -2.74
CA GLY A 47 -7.17 11.92 -1.59
C GLY A 47 -5.98 11.70 -0.66
N LEU A 48 -5.46 12.78 -0.09
CA LEU A 48 -4.49 12.69 1.01
C LEU A 48 -5.21 12.28 2.29
N VAL A 49 -4.61 11.38 3.06
CA VAL A 49 -5.17 10.90 4.33
C VAL A 49 -5.51 12.06 5.27
N GLU A 50 -4.64 13.07 5.38
CA GLU A 50 -4.86 14.21 6.26
C GLU A 50 -6.05 15.08 5.84
N ASP A 51 -6.25 15.27 4.54
CA ASP A 51 -7.37 16.04 4.01
C ASP A 51 -8.67 15.27 4.20
N LEU A 52 -8.66 13.96 3.95
CA LEU A 52 -9.81 13.08 4.16
C LEU A 52 -10.17 12.98 5.65
N ALA A 53 -9.19 12.75 6.52
CA ALA A 53 -9.42 12.63 7.97
C ALA A 53 -9.90 13.93 8.63
N SER A 54 -9.68 15.09 7.99
CA SER A 54 -10.23 16.38 8.45
C SER A 54 -11.73 16.55 8.20
N ARG A 55 -12.30 15.70 7.34
CA ARG A 55 -13.73 15.68 6.98
C ARG A 55 -14.42 14.56 7.77
N ARG A 56 -15.73 14.70 8.01
CA ARG A 56 -16.53 13.55 8.47
C ARG A 56 -16.89 12.70 7.27
N GLY A 57 -16.46 11.45 7.28
CA GLY A 57 -16.97 10.41 6.38
C GLY A 57 -18.41 10.05 6.75
N GLY A 58 -19.25 9.90 5.73
CA GLY A 58 -20.61 9.38 5.79
C GLY A 58 -20.68 7.85 5.62
N GLY A 59 -19.61 7.12 5.97
CA GLY A 59 -19.52 5.68 5.75
C GLY A 59 -19.01 5.28 4.37
N GLU A 60 -18.45 6.23 3.60
CA GLU A 60 -17.86 5.94 2.28
C GLU A 60 -16.70 4.95 2.43
N LYS A 61 -16.56 4.09 1.42
CA LYS A 61 -15.43 3.16 1.34
C LYS A 61 -14.19 3.90 0.87
N LEU A 62 -13.07 3.66 1.54
CA LEU A 62 -11.74 4.15 1.14
C LEU A 62 -10.80 2.98 0.91
N LEU A 63 -10.06 3.02 -0.20
CA LEU A 63 -8.95 2.09 -0.43
C LEU A 63 -7.65 2.75 0.04
N LEU A 64 -7.14 2.35 1.20
CA LEU A 64 -5.94 2.92 1.80
C LEU A 64 -4.68 2.26 1.26
N LEU A 65 -3.89 3.02 0.50
CA LEU A 65 -2.60 2.61 -0.05
C LEU A 65 -1.51 2.77 1.02
N MET A 66 -1.46 1.82 1.95
CA MET A 66 -0.42 1.70 2.97
C MET A 66 -0.08 0.23 3.23
N PRO A 67 1.19 -0.13 3.48
CA PRO A 67 1.58 -1.54 3.63
C PRO A 67 1.17 -2.16 4.98
N SER A 68 0.88 -1.33 5.98
CA SER A 68 0.48 -1.78 7.31
C SER A 68 -0.38 -0.74 8.02
N ARG A 69 -1.18 -1.18 8.98
CA ARG A 69 -2.01 -0.29 9.82
C ARG A 69 -1.13 0.59 10.69
N GLY A 70 -1.60 1.82 10.91
CA GLY A 70 -0.92 2.85 11.69
C GLY A 70 -1.84 4.05 11.93
N GLY A 71 -1.27 5.18 12.38
CA GLY A 71 -2.06 6.36 12.77
C GLY A 71 -3.00 6.85 11.66
N HIS A 72 -2.52 6.87 10.41
CA HIS A 72 -3.32 7.24 9.24
C HIS A 72 -4.56 6.37 9.02
N TRP A 73 -4.45 5.05 9.21
CA TRP A 73 -5.61 4.16 9.16
C TRP A 73 -6.61 4.48 10.27
N ALA A 74 -6.13 4.66 11.51
CA ALA A 74 -7.00 4.99 12.64
C ALA A 74 -7.71 6.33 12.45
N SER A 75 -7.02 7.37 11.96
CA SER A 75 -7.64 8.68 11.73
C SER A 75 -8.77 8.63 10.69
N LEU A 76 -8.64 7.81 9.64
CA LEU A 76 -9.73 7.64 8.67
C LEU A 76 -10.92 6.87 9.26
N VAL A 77 -10.66 5.85 10.08
CA VAL A 77 -11.72 5.11 10.78
C VAL A 77 -12.45 6.03 11.78
N GLU A 78 -11.72 6.82 12.56
CA GLU A 78 -12.25 7.82 13.49
C GLU A 78 -13.06 8.91 12.79
N ALA A 79 -12.67 9.28 11.57
CA ALA A 79 -13.40 10.20 10.72
C ALA A 79 -14.71 9.62 10.17
N GLY A 80 -14.97 8.31 10.30
CA GLY A 80 -16.22 7.66 9.89
C GLY A 80 -16.16 6.92 8.54
N TYR A 81 -14.96 6.71 7.98
CA TYR A 81 -14.81 5.98 6.72
C TYR A 81 -14.76 4.46 6.90
N ARG A 82 -15.26 3.72 5.90
CA ARG A 82 -15.05 2.27 5.76
C ARG A 82 -13.72 2.01 5.06
N VAL A 83 -12.65 1.90 5.84
CA VAL A 83 -11.29 1.78 5.30
C VAL A 83 -10.95 0.33 4.95
N GLU A 84 -10.77 0.04 3.66
CA GLU A 84 -10.15 -1.19 3.17
C GLU A 84 -8.65 -0.94 2.93
N MET A 85 -7.81 -1.71 3.62
CA MET A 85 -6.36 -1.61 3.50
C MET A 85 -5.88 -2.38 2.27
N LEU A 86 -4.83 -1.88 1.60
CA LEU A 86 -4.06 -2.65 0.64
C LEU A 86 -3.70 -4.02 1.22
N PRO A 87 -4.14 -5.14 0.62
CA PRO A 87 -3.92 -6.46 1.17
C PRO A 87 -2.43 -6.79 1.25
N VAL A 88 -2.03 -7.42 2.35
CA VAL A 88 -0.62 -7.71 2.64
C VAL A 88 0.02 -8.55 1.53
N HIS A 89 -0.71 -9.51 0.99
CA HIS A 89 -0.19 -10.38 -0.06
C HIS A 89 0.08 -9.63 -1.38
N VAL A 90 -0.66 -8.55 -1.67
CA VAL A 90 -0.48 -7.77 -2.91
C VAL A 90 0.89 -7.10 -2.95
N TRP A 91 1.26 -6.40 -1.87
CA TRP A 91 2.56 -5.72 -1.82
C TRP A 91 3.71 -6.66 -1.45
N ALA A 92 3.49 -7.65 -0.58
CA ALA A 92 4.56 -8.54 -0.14
C ALA A 92 5.01 -9.51 -1.24
N SER A 93 4.08 -9.98 -2.10
CA SER A 93 4.43 -10.78 -3.28
C SER A 93 5.22 -9.96 -4.31
N ALA A 94 4.80 -8.72 -4.57
CA ALA A 94 5.54 -7.79 -5.45
C ALA A 94 6.97 -7.57 -4.96
N LEU A 95 7.13 -7.36 -3.65
CA LEU A 95 8.43 -7.20 -3.01
C LEU A 95 9.27 -8.48 -3.15
N ALA A 96 8.65 -9.65 -2.97
CA ALA A 96 9.33 -10.94 -3.09
C ALA A 96 9.91 -11.14 -4.49
N GLU A 97 9.10 -10.89 -5.52
CA GLU A 97 9.52 -11.05 -6.91
C GLU A 97 10.60 -10.05 -7.29
N GLU A 98 10.48 -8.78 -6.89
CA GLU A 98 11.53 -7.78 -7.13
C GLU A 98 12.85 -8.17 -6.44
N ALA A 99 12.77 -8.69 -5.21
CA ALA A 99 13.95 -9.16 -4.49
C ALA A 99 14.61 -10.36 -5.19
N LEU A 100 13.83 -11.34 -5.62
CA LEU A 100 14.31 -12.52 -6.35
C LEU A 100 14.90 -12.14 -7.71
N HIS A 101 14.25 -11.23 -8.45
CA HIS A 101 14.75 -10.69 -9.71
C HIS A 101 16.15 -10.08 -9.54
N ARG A 102 16.41 -9.44 -8.40
CA ARG A 102 17.72 -8.90 -8.00
C ARG A 102 18.66 -9.93 -7.37
N GLY A 103 18.32 -11.22 -7.42
CA GLY A 103 19.15 -12.32 -6.93
C GLY A 103 19.27 -12.42 -5.40
N ALA A 104 18.35 -11.80 -4.67
CA ALA A 104 18.35 -11.82 -3.21
C ALA A 104 17.97 -13.20 -2.66
N VAL A 105 18.50 -13.52 -1.48
CA VAL A 105 18.08 -14.68 -0.67
C VAL A 105 17.31 -14.26 0.57
N GLY A 106 17.32 -12.97 0.89
CA GLY A 106 16.56 -12.44 2.01
C GLY A 106 16.33 -10.93 1.91
N VAL A 107 15.33 -10.47 2.65
CA VAL A 107 14.91 -9.07 2.69
C VAL A 107 14.78 -8.60 4.14
N GLN A 108 15.35 -7.44 4.41
CA GLN A 108 15.08 -6.70 5.64
C GLN A 108 14.01 -5.64 5.35
N VAL A 109 12.79 -5.87 5.87
CA VAL A 109 11.67 -4.94 5.75
C VAL A 109 11.72 -3.94 6.89
N VAL A 110 11.86 -2.65 6.57
CA VAL A 110 12.01 -1.56 7.52
C VAL A 110 10.72 -0.74 7.59
N ALA A 111 10.06 -0.74 8.74
CA ALA A 111 8.85 0.04 9.01
C ALA A 111 9.11 1.09 10.11
N LEU A 112 8.38 2.20 10.07
CA LEU A 112 8.33 3.14 11.19
C LEU A 112 7.29 2.65 12.21
N GLU A 113 7.66 2.59 13.49
CA GLU A 113 6.79 2.06 14.55
C GLU A 113 5.56 2.95 14.80
N ALA A 114 4.37 2.38 14.60
CA ALA A 114 3.10 3.00 14.96
C ALA A 114 2.81 2.74 16.45
N ARG A 115 3.40 3.53 17.36
CA ARG A 115 3.39 3.27 18.82
C ARG A 115 2.05 2.85 19.41
N ARG A 116 0.96 3.54 19.07
CA ARG A 116 -0.41 3.24 19.57
C ARG A 116 -1.05 2.01 18.93
N LEU A 117 -0.55 1.56 17.79
CA LEU A 117 -1.11 0.48 16.97
C LEU A 117 -0.06 -0.60 16.68
N ARG A 118 0.94 -0.71 17.55
CA ARG A 118 2.13 -1.54 17.36
C ARG A 118 1.80 -2.99 17.08
N GLU A 119 0.81 -3.54 17.78
CA GLU A 119 0.41 -4.94 17.63
C GLU A 119 -0.26 -5.20 16.28
N LEU A 120 -1.14 -4.31 15.83
CA LEU A 120 -1.80 -4.41 14.52
C LEU A 120 -0.77 -4.27 13.39
N GLN A 121 0.13 -3.30 13.51
CA GLN A 121 1.23 -3.12 12.56
C GLN A 121 2.13 -4.36 12.51
N ARG A 122 2.53 -4.88 13.68
CA ARG A 122 3.34 -6.11 13.75
C ARG A 122 2.62 -7.27 13.10
N ALA A 123 1.31 -7.45 13.34
CA ALA A 123 0.54 -8.52 12.71
C ALA A 123 0.52 -8.41 11.17
N ASP A 124 0.46 -7.19 10.62
CA ASP A 124 0.54 -6.96 9.18
C ASP A 124 1.92 -7.33 8.62
N LEU A 125 2.98 -6.87 9.29
CA LEU A 125 4.35 -7.18 8.89
C LEU A 125 4.69 -8.68 9.03
N GLU A 126 4.16 -9.35 10.06
CA GLU A 126 4.30 -10.80 10.24
C GLU A 126 3.57 -11.60 9.17
N ARG A 127 2.43 -11.10 8.67
CA ARG A 127 1.78 -11.67 7.48
C ARG A 127 2.65 -11.49 6.25
N ALA A 128 3.26 -10.32 6.06
CA ALA A 128 4.20 -10.11 4.96
C ALA A 128 5.41 -11.02 5.05
N ARG A 129 5.98 -11.21 6.24
CA ARG A 129 7.09 -12.17 6.47
C ARG A 129 6.71 -13.57 6.01
N ARG A 130 5.50 -14.04 6.34
CA ARG A 130 5.01 -15.34 5.88
C ARG A 130 4.88 -15.41 4.36
N VAL A 131 4.34 -14.37 3.72
CA VAL A 131 4.27 -14.31 2.24
C VAL A 131 5.67 -14.38 1.63
N LEU A 132 6.63 -13.60 2.14
CA LEU A 132 8.02 -13.63 1.66
C LEU A 132 8.65 -15.03 1.79
N SER A 133 8.38 -15.74 2.88
CA SER A 133 8.86 -17.12 3.07
C SER A 133 8.25 -18.13 2.10
N LEU A 134 7.03 -17.92 1.60
CA LEU A 134 6.44 -18.76 0.54
C LEU A 134 7.23 -18.66 -0.77
N TYR A 135 7.91 -17.54 -1.00
CA TYR A 135 8.81 -17.32 -2.14
C TYR A 135 10.25 -17.79 -1.87
N GLY A 136 10.50 -18.46 -0.73
CA GLY A 136 11.83 -18.94 -0.35
C GLY A 136 12.78 -17.84 0.13
N LEU A 137 12.27 -16.63 0.45
CA LEU A 137 13.09 -15.54 0.99
C LEU A 137 13.14 -15.59 2.51
N GLU A 138 14.33 -15.43 3.07
CA GLU A 138 14.49 -15.07 4.47
C GLU A 138 14.00 -13.64 4.70
N ALA A 139 13.21 -13.40 5.74
CA ALA A 139 12.62 -12.08 5.98
C ALA A 139 12.84 -11.60 7.42
N ARG A 140 13.51 -10.46 7.55
CA ARG A 140 13.73 -9.77 8.83
C ARG A 140 12.86 -8.52 8.89
N LEU A 141 12.05 -8.42 9.93
CA LEU A 141 11.23 -7.24 10.19
C LEU A 141 11.96 -6.31 11.15
N VAL A 142 12.09 -5.05 10.78
CA VAL A 142 12.69 -4.00 11.60
C VAL A 142 11.68 -2.88 11.77
N MET A 143 11.23 -2.65 13.00
CA MET A 143 10.42 -1.47 13.35
C MET A 143 11.33 -0.43 13.99
N LEU A 144 11.46 0.73 13.34
CA LEU A 144 12.23 1.86 13.84
C LEU A 144 11.37 2.68 14.81
N PRO A 145 11.87 3.01 16.02
CA PRO A 145 11.12 3.82 16.99
C PRO A 145 10.97 5.30 16.58
N SER A 146 11.77 5.75 15.62
CA SER A 146 11.79 7.08 15.03
C SER A 146 12.50 7.08 13.67
N LEU A 147 12.30 8.13 12.86
CA LEU A 147 13.03 8.31 11.59
C LEU A 147 14.53 8.63 11.80
N SER A 148 14.92 9.06 13.00
CA SER A 148 16.32 9.28 13.38
C SER A 148 17.06 7.99 13.74
N ALA A 149 16.33 6.91 14.04
CA ALA A 149 16.93 5.61 14.29
C ALA A 149 17.44 5.02 12.97
N ARG A 150 18.65 4.45 13.02
CA ARG A 150 19.26 3.80 11.85
C ARG A 150 18.81 2.33 11.78
N PRO A 151 18.39 1.84 10.60
CA PRO A 151 18.20 0.41 10.39
C PRO A 151 19.48 -0.39 10.70
N PRO A 152 19.36 -1.61 11.24
CA PRO A 152 20.52 -2.48 11.43
C PRO A 152 21.13 -2.86 10.08
N ARG A 153 22.41 -3.27 10.11
CA ARG A 153 23.08 -3.76 8.90
C ARG A 153 22.42 -5.03 8.37
N LEU A 154 22.45 -5.17 7.06
CA LEU A 154 21.98 -6.38 6.38
C LEU A 154 22.81 -7.60 6.81
N PRO A 155 22.19 -8.77 7.01
CA PRO A 155 22.88 -10.00 7.44
C PRO A 155 23.94 -10.50 6.46
N GLY A 156 23.79 -10.22 5.16
CA GLY A 156 24.71 -10.72 4.13
C GLY A 156 24.73 -9.88 2.85
N ARG A 157 25.57 -10.30 1.89
CA ARG A 157 25.71 -9.61 0.60
C ARG A 157 24.48 -9.76 -0.30
N ARG A 158 23.84 -10.94 -0.28
CA ARG A 158 22.64 -11.28 -1.04
C ARG A 158 21.34 -10.90 -0.32
N TRP A 159 21.41 -10.05 0.69
CA TRP A 159 20.23 -9.47 1.34
C TRP A 159 19.95 -8.10 0.75
N LEU A 160 18.67 -7.76 0.65
CA LEU A 160 18.21 -6.43 0.25
C LEU A 160 17.45 -5.76 1.40
N GLN A 161 17.41 -4.44 1.37
CA GLN A 161 16.61 -3.62 2.27
C GLN A 161 15.37 -3.10 1.53
N ALA A 162 14.21 -3.22 2.16
CA ALA A 162 12.96 -2.71 1.61
C ALA A 162 12.26 -1.83 2.65
N PRO A 163 12.04 -0.53 2.37
CA PRO A 163 11.16 0.28 3.23
C PRO A 163 9.71 -0.19 3.07
N ALA A 164 9.01 -0.37 4.18
CA ALA A 164 7.56 -0.51 4.20
C ALA A 164 6.91 0.87 3.98
N ALA A 165 7.16 1.46 2.81
CA ALA A 165 6.65 2.76 2.38
C ALA A 165 6.05 2.62 0.98
N MET A 166 4.84 3.14 0.76
CA MET A 166 4.23 3.12 -0.57
C MET A 166 4.90 4.08 -1.54
N LEU A 167 5.20 5.30 -1.08
CA LEU A 167 5.74 6.37 -1.91
C LEU A 167 7.09 6.85 -1.36
N PRO A 168 7.89 7.56 -2.18
CA PRO A 168 9.11 8.23 -1.76
C PRO A 168 8.93 9.11 -0.53
N GLY A 169 9.92 9.08 0.37
CA GLY A 169 9.90 9.93 1.57
C GLY A 169 10.93 9.54 2.61
N ARG A 170 10.77 10.07 3.83
CA ARG A 170 11.80 9.97 4.88
C ARG A 170 12.12 8.54 5.34
N LEU A 171 11.12 7.66 5.39
CA LEU A 171 11.34 6.25 5.73
C LEU A 171 12.16 5.53 4.65
N GLU A 172 11.82 5.77 3.38
CA GLU A 172 12.57 5.25 2.23
C GLU A 172 14.01 5.77 2.23
N ALA A 173 14.21 7.08 2.39
CA ALA A 173 15.54 7.67 2.48
C ALA A 173 16.39 7.07 3.62
N SER A 174 15.82 6.93 4.82
CA SER A 174 16.51 6.33 5.97
C SER A 174 16.88 4.86 5.73
N ALA A 175 15.95 4.08 5.16
CA ALA A 175 16.21 2.71 4.76
C ALA A 175 17.30 2.64 3.68
N CYS A 176 17.17 3.36 2.58
CA CYS A 176 18.11 3.24 1.47
C CYS A 176 19.51 3.77 1.79
N ALA A 177 19.64 4.81 2.62
CA ALA A 177 20.93 5.29 3.10
C ALA A 177 21.69 4.24 3.94
N ALA A 178 20.97 3.36 4.65
CA ALA A 178 21.57 2.28 5.42
C ALA A 178 21.99 1.06 4.57
N ALA A 179 21.54 0.97 3.31
CA ALA A 179 21.90 -0.10 2.38
C ALA A 179 22.12 0.43 0.93
N PRO A 180 23.15 1.27 0.68
CA PRO A 180 23.42 1.80 -0.66
C PRO A 180 23.58 0.69 -1.70
N GLY A 181 22.96 0.86 -2.87
CA GLY A 181 22.96 -0.12 -3.96
C GLY A 181 22.19 -1.41 -3.69
N ARG A 182 21.62 -1.57 -2.49
CA ARG A 182 20.89 -2.78 -2.05
C ARG A 182 19.53 -2.46 -1.44
N CYS A 183 18.99 -1.29 -1.77
CA CYS A 183 17.63 -0.90 -1.41
C CYS A 183 16.68 -1.14 -2.59
N LEU A 184 15.47 -1.64 -2.30
CA LEU A 184 14.41 -1.79 -3.31
C LEU A 184 13.64 -0.49 -3.60
N GLY A 185 13.79 0.53 -2.75
CA GLY A 185 13.00 1.76 -2.85
C GLY A 185 11.54 1.56 -2.42
N PRO A 186 10.65 2.51 -2.74
CA PRO A 186 9.25 2.49 -2.30
C PRO A 186 8.44 1.43 -3.06
N ILE A 187 7.43 0.85 -2.40
CA ILE A 187 6.63 -0.27 -2.91
C ILE A 187 5.94 0.05 -4.24
N MET A 188 5.44 1.27 -4.43
CA MET A 188 4.75 1.64 -5.66
C MET A 188 5.63 1.50 -6.91
N GLY A 189 6.96 1.61 -6.77
CA GLY A 189 7.90 1.49 -7.88
C GLY A 189 7.92 0.12 -8.58
N TYR A 190 7.50 -0.94 -7.88
CA TYR A 190 7.47 -2.31 -8.42
C TYR A 190 6.13 -3.03 -8.23
N ALA A 191 5.23 -2.50 -7.39
CA ALA A 191 3.95 -3.13 -7.10
C ALA A 191 2.74 -2.49 -7.82
N ALA A 192 2.93 -1.38 -8.56
CA ALA A 192 1.84 -0.62 -9.17
C ALA A 192 0.83 -1.49 -9.97
N PRO A 193 1.26 -2.43 -10.83
CA PRO A 193 0.32 -3.27 -11.58
C PRO A 193 -0.56 -4.16 -10.68
N ARG A 194 0.00 -4.71 -9.60
CA ARG A 194 -0.74 -5.55 -8.65
C ARG A 194 -1.70 -4.74 -7.79
N ILE A 195 -1.28 -3.53 -7.41
CA ILE A 195 -2.13 -2.59 -6.68
C ILE A 195 -3.30 -2.16 -7.57
N ALA A 196 -3.04 -1.87 -8.86
CA ALA A 196 -4.08 -1.55 -9.83
C ALA A 196 -5.10 -2.68 -9.97
N ALA A 197 -4.63 -3.93 -10.12
CA ALA A 197 -5.50 -5.10 -10.21
C ALA A 197 -6.39 -5.26 -8.96
N TRP A 198 -5.81 -5.13 -7.76
CA TRP A 198 -6.60 -5.17 -6.52
C TRP A 198 -7.65 -4.05 -6.46
N ILE A 199 -7.31 -2.82 -6.87
CA ILE A 199 -8.27 -1.71 -6.87
C ILE A 199 -9.45 -2.00 -7.82
N VAL A 200 -9.18 -2.59 -8.99
CA VAL A 200 -10.24 -3.00 -9.94
C VAL A 200 -11.15 -4.04 -9.29
N GLU A 201 -10.59 -5.10 -8.71
CA GLU A 201 -11.37 -6.14 -8.01
C GLU A 201 -12.19 -5.56 -6.84
N ALA A 202 -11.60 -4.65 -6.06
CA ALA A 202 -12.23 -4.01 -4.91
C ALA A 202 -13.37 -3.06 -5.31
N ALA A 203 -13.34 -2.51 -6.53
CA ALA A 203 -14.38 -1.68 -7.11
C ALA A 203 -15.50 -2.53 -7.76
N GLU A 204 -15.16 -3.65 -8.40
CA GLU A 204 -16.13 -4.56 -9.01
C GLU A 204 -16.93 -5.38 -7.98
N GLY A 205 -16.34 -5.68 -6.82
CA GLY A 205 -17.02 -6.33 -5.69
C GLY A 205 -18.16 -5.52 -5.06
N GLU A 206 -18.41 -4.29 -5.54
CA GLU A 206 -19.53 -3.43 -5.16
C GLU A 206 -20.73 -3.58 -6.11
N GLU A 207 -21.32 -4.77 -6.22
CA GLU A 207 -22.63 -4.86 -6.88
C GLU A 207 -23.71 -4.12 -6.05
N PRO A 208 -24.46 -3.17 -6.64
CA PRO A 208 -25.56 -2.51 -5.97
C PRO A 208 -26.77 -3.46 -5.92
N GLY A 209 -27.00 -4.16 -4.81
CA GLY A 209 -28.16 -5.05 -4.73
C GLY A 209 -28.26 -6.05 -3.57
N ARG A 210 -27.80 -5.74 -2.36
CA ARG A 210 -28.23 -6.48 -1.16
C ARG A 210 -28.97 -5.57 -0.18
N GLU A 211 -30.09 -5.03 -0.62
CA GLU A 211 -31.20 -4.72 0.27
C GLU A 211 -32.34 -5.71 0.00
N ALA A 212 -32.87 -6.26 1.09
CA ALA A 212 -34.17 -6.93 1.22
C ALA A 212 -34.46 -8.18 0.37
N SER A 213 -34.02 -9.35 0.85
CA SER A 213 -34.89 -10.53 0.81
C SER A 213 -34.68 -11.37 2.07
N GLY A 214 -35.60 -11.15 3.00
CA GLY A 214 -35.69 -11.84 4.28
C GLY A 214 -36.90 -11.36 5.08
N ALA A 215 -37.99 -11.01 4.40
CA ALA A 215 -39.31 -10.90 4.99
C ALA A 215 -40.18 -11.95 4.31
N THR A 216 -40.33 -13.10 4.97
CA THR A 216 -41.53 -13.92 5.00
C THR A 216 -41.50 -14.70 6.30
#